data_AF-A0A2N1TGU6-F1
#
_entry.id   AF-A0A2N1TGU6-F1
#
_cell.length_a   1.000
_cell.length_b   1.000
_cell.length_c   1.000
_cell.angle_alpha   90.00
_cell.angle_beta   90.00
_cell.angle_gamma   90.00
#
_symmetry.space_group_name_H-M   'P 1'
#
loop_
_entity.id
_entity.type
_entity.pdbx_description
1 polymer ?
#
loop_
_entity_poly.entity_id
_entity_poly.type
_entity_poly.pdbx_seq_one_letter_code
_entity_poly.pdbx_strand_id
1 'polypeptide(L)'
;MTFPQKNTREIHVDDLLYLWHLNDDWETRNSWIVVARKDHENGQMLFIDPYHHDILPTPEMVASAIRFSIGHGWDPLIKGQPVRLAYNGESFEILPEGTGDWEHHLNLKYLQ
;
A
#
# COMPACT_ATOMS: atom_id res chain seq x y z
N MET A 1 -10.45 9.34 11.96
CA MET A 1 -9.03 9.11 12.33
C MET A 1 -8.23 10.33 11.92
N THR A 2 -7.42 10.86 12.82
CA THR A 2 -6.51 11.97 12.49
C THR A 2 -5.13 11.38 12.20
N PHE A 3 -4.63 11.56 10.98
CA PHE A 3 -3.28 11.13 10.62
C PHE A 3 -2.24 11.89 11.44
N PRO A 4 -1.13 11.25 11.88
CA PRO A 4 -0.02 11.97 12.50
C PRO A 4 0.54 12.99 11.51
N GLN A 5 0.94 14.19 11.95
CA GLN A 5 1.56 15.16 11.03
C GLN A 5 2.90 14.68 10.47
N LYS A 6 3.65 13.88 11.23
CA LYS A 6 4.94 13.33 10.82
C LYS A 6 4.72 12.11 9.92
N ASN A 7 5.50 12.00 8.84
CA ASN A 7 5.44 10.90 7.85
C ASN A 7 4.12 10.73 7.08
N THR A 8 3.15 11.62 7.27
CA THR A 8 1.96 11.70 6.43
C THR A 8 2.26 12.56 5.20
N ARG A 9 1.88 12.04 4.05
CA ARG A 9 2.09 12.66 2.75
C ARG A 9 0.76 12.77 2.02
N GLU A 10 0.63 13.82 1.23
CA GLU A 10 -0.51 14.01 0.34
C GLU A 10 -0.24 13.39 -1.02
N ILE A 11 -1.28 12.86 -1.65
CA ILE A 11 -1.21 12.30 -2.99
C ILE A 11 -2.52 12.45 -3.75
N HIS A 12 -2.43 12.82 -5.03
CA HIS A 12 -3.57 12.83 -5.93
C HIS A 12 -3.70 11.51 -6.68
N VAL A 13 -4.89 10.92 -6.66
CA VAL A 13 -5.24 9.73 -7.44
C VAL A 13 -6.59 9.98 -8.10
N ASP A 14 -6.62 10.03 -9.43
CA ASP A 14 -7.84 10.21 -10.24
C ASP A 14 -8.74 11.35 -9.73
N ASP A 15 -8.16 12.55 -9.64
CA ASP A 15 -8.77 13.80 -9.16
C ASP A 15 -9.16 13.84 -7.67
N LEU A 16 -8.92 12.75 -6.93
CA LEU A 16 -9.15 12.67 -5.50
C LEU A 16 -7.86 12.86 -4.72
N LEU A 17 -7.95 13.57 -3.59
CA LEU A 17 -6.82 13.82 -2.71
C LEU A 17 -6.84 12.82 -1.54
N TYR A 18 -5.78 12.05 -1.45
CA TYR A 18 -5.53 11.08 -0.39
C TYR A 18 -4.39 11.54 0.52
N LEU A 19 -4.47 11.10 1.76
CA LEU A 19 -3.39 11.08 2.74
C LEU A 19 -2.87 9.65 2.81
N TRP A 20 -1.56 9.51 2.82
CA TRP A 20 -0.92 8.24 3.11
C TRP A 20 0.18 8.38 4.14
N HIS A 21 0.39 7.33 4.92
CA HIS A 21 1.34 7.32 6.02
C HIS A 21 2.09 6.00 6.06
N LEU A 22 3.41 6.11 6.12
CA LEU A 22 4.30 4.98 6.41
C LEU A 22 4.13 4.59 7.86
N ASN A 23 3.80 3.33 8.13
CA ASN A 23 3.79 2.83 9.49
C ASN A 23 5.20 2.92 10.10
N ASP A 24 5.32 3.15 11.41
CA ASP A 24 6.62 3.35 12.07
C ASP A 24 7.56 2.14 11.93
N ASP A 25 6.99 0.95 11.73
CA ASP A 25 7.72 -0.31 11.54
C ASP A 25 7.97 -0.64 10.04
N TRP A 26 7.83 0.33 9.12
CA TRP A 26 7.98 0.14 7.67
C TRP A 26 9.30 -0.56 7.29
N GLU A 27 10.42 -0.08 7.85
CA GLU A 27 11.76 -0.57 7.52
C GLU A 27 12.13 -1.86 8.26
N THR A 28 11.43 -2.20 9.34
CA THR A 28 11.90 -3.21 10.31
C THR A 28 11.04 -4.46 10.41
N ARG A 29 9.73 -4.36 10.13
CA ARG A 29 8.81 -5.48 10.28
C ARG A 29 7.82 -5.62 9.14
N ASN A 30 7.21 -4.53 8.70
CA ASN A 30 6.09 -4.66 7.77
C ASN A 30 5.95 -3.46 6.82
N SER A 31 5.80 -3.73 5.52
CA SER A 31 5.59 -2.71 4.50
C SER A 31 4.12 -2.27 4.38
N TRP A 32 3.51 -1.87 5.51
CA TRP A 32 2.16 -1.30 5.55
C TRP A 32 2.16 0.21 5.41
N ILE A 33 1.26 0.71 4.57
CA ILE A 33 0.83 2.11 4.59
C ILE A 33 -0.62 2.21 5.05
N VAL A 34 -0.96 3.33 5.68
CA VAL A 34 -2.35 3.72 5.93
C VAL A 34 -2.74 4.73 4.87
N VAL A 35 -3.86 4.53 4.20
CA VAL A 35 -4.41 5.42 3.17
C VAL A 35 -5.77 5.92 3.63
N ALA A 36 -6.02 7.22 3.54
CA ALA A 36 -7.34 7.81 3.75
C ALA A 36 -7.61 8.88 2.71
N ARG A 37 -8.87 9.08 2.36
CA ARG A 37 -9.26 10.23 1.56
C ARG A 37 -9.29 11.47 2.45
N LYS A 38 -8.76 12.61 1.98
CA LYS A 38 -8.55 13.81 2.82
C LYS A 38 -9.86 14.40 3.36
N ASP A 39 -10.96 14.21 2.67
CA ASP A 39 -12.32 14.64 3.04
C ASP A 39 -13.10 13.57 3.81
N HIS A 40 -12.47 12.46 4.19
CA HIS A 40 -13.12 11.34 4.86
C HIS A 40 -12.38 10.94 6.14
N GLU A 41 -13.12 10.59 7.19
CA GLU A 41 -12.51 10.29 8.50
C GLU A 41 -11.90 8.88 8.58
N ASN A 42 -12.24 7.99 7.64
CA ASN A 42 -11.76 6.62 7.66
C ASN A 42 -10.46 6.47 6.87
N GLY A 43 -9.50 5.77 7.49
CA GLY A 43 -8.32 5.23 6.81
C GLY A 43 -8.40 3.72 6.71
N GLN A 44 -7.77 3.18 5.67
CA GLN A 44 -7.62 1.75 5.42
C GLN A 44 -6.15 1.39 5.26
N MET A 45 -5.82 0.16 5.67
CA MET A 45 -4.47 -0.36 5.55
C MET A 45 -4.28 -0.97 4.17
N LEU A 46 -3.15 -0.63 3.55
CA LEU A 46 -2.69 -1.17 2.29
C LEU A 46 -1.25 -1.65 2.51
N PHE A 47 -1.01 -2.94 2.30
CA PHE A 47 0.34 -3.51 2.33
C PHE A 47 0.91 -3.45 0.94
N ILE A 48 2.14 -2.96 0.84
CA ILE A 48 2.90 -2.94 -0.39
C ILE A 48 4.23 -3.59 -0.08
N ASP A 49 4.46 -4.79 -0.58
CA ASP A 49 5.75 -5.48 -0.51
C ASP A 49 6.69 -4.89 -1.57
N PRO A 50 7.67 -4.05 -1.22
CA PRO A 50 8.70 -3.70 -2.16
C PRO A 50 9.63 -4.92 -2.28
N TYR A 51 9.79 -5.46 -3.48
CA TYR A 51 10.72 -6.57 -3.76
C TYR A 51 12.12 -6.40 -3.12
N HIS A 52 12.56 -5.16 -2.95
CA HIS A 52 13.69 -4.80 -2.11
C HIS A 52 13.26 -3.96 -0.90
N HIS A 53 13.52 -4.46 0.31
CA HIS A 53 13.28 -3.75 1.59
C HIS A 53 13.98 -2.39 1.69
N ASP A 54 14.97 -2.10 0.83
CA ASP A 54 15.69 -0.83 0.78
C ASP A 54 14.96 0.27 -0.01
N ILE A 55 13.79 -0.02 -0.60
CA ILE A 55 13.04 0.95 -1.40
C ILE A 55 11.93 1.57 -0.55
N LEU A 56 12.11 2.84 -0.19
CA LEU A 56 11.01 3.66 0.32
C LEU A 56 9.98 3.90 -0.80
N PRO A 57 8.68 3.73 -0.53
CA PRO A 57 7.66 3.91 -1.55
C PRO A 57 7.60 5.37 -1.96
N THR A 58 7.63 5.60 -3.25
CA THR A 58 7.47 6.93 -3.85
C THR A 58 5.99 7.30 -3.89
N PRO A 59 5.64 8.60 -3.99
CA PRO A 59 4.26 8.98 -4.23
C PRO A 59 3.67 8.25 -5.44
N GLU A 60 4.36 8.21 -6.59
CA GLU A 60 3.87 7.54 -7.80
C GLU A 60 3.56 6.05 -7.59
N MET A 61 4.40 5.35 -6.83
CA MET A 61 4.18 3.95 -6.44
C MET A 61 2.92 3.81 -5.60
N VAL A 62 2.72 4.70 -4.61
CA VAL A 62 1.51 4.69 -3.76
C VAL A 62 0.25 5.02 -4.56
N ALA A 63 0.28 6.00 -5.47
CA ALA A 63 -0.86 6.30 -6.34
C ALA A 63 -1.23 5.10 -7.20
N SER A 64 -0.23 4.44 -7.76
CA SER A 64 -0.42 3.25 -8.61
C SER A 64 -0.97 2.08 -7.80
N ALA A 65 -0.49 1.87 -6.57
CA ALA A 65 -0.99 0.85 -5.64
C ALA A 65 -2.46 1.10 -5.25
N ILE A 66 -2.82 2.34 -4.95
CA ILE A 66 -4.20 2.74 -4.64
C ILE A 66 -5.11 2.48 -5.85
N ARG A 67 -4.71 2.95 -7.04
CA ARG A 67 -5.49 2.79 -8.27
C ARG A 67 -5.69 1.31 -8.61
N PHE A 68 -4.62 0.51 -8.49
CA PHE A 68 -4.67 -0.94 -8.70
C PHE A 68 -5.62 -1.62 -7.71
N SER A 69 -5.53 -1.27 -6.42
CA SER A 69 -6.38 -1.84 -5.37
C SER A 69 -7.86 -1.52 -5.60
N ILE A 70 -8.18 -0.26 -5.94
CA ILE A 70 -9.55 0.17 -6.27
C ILE A 70 -10.08 -0.62 -7.47
N GLY A 71 -9.27 -0.81 -8.50
CA GLY A 71 -9.61 -1.66 -9.66
C GLY A 71 -9.92 -3.11 -9.29
N HIS A 72 -9.45 -3.59 -8.13
CA HIS A 72 -9.68 -4.94 -7.61
C HIS A 72 -10.73 -4.99 -6.49
N GLY A 73 -11.53 -3.93 -6.33
CA GLY A 73 -12.65 -3.90 -5.39
C GLY A 73 -12.30 -3.49 -3.96
N TRP A 74 -11.07 -3.00 -3.73
CA TRP A 74 -10.73 -2.35 -2.47
C TRP A 74 -11.31 -0.94 -2.41
N ASP A 75 -11.88 -0.56 -1.27
CA ASP A 75 -12.40 0.78 -1.05
C ASP A 75 -11.75 1.40 0.20
N PRO A 76 -10.93 2.47 0.06
CA PRO A 76 -10.30 3.14 1.20
C PRO A 76 -11.30 3.83 2.15
N LEU A 77 -12.56 3.99 1.75
CA LEU A 77 -13.62 4.64 2.55
C LEU A 77 -14.34 3.64 3.47
N ILE A 78 -14.39 2.37 3.06
CA ILE A 78 -15.09 1.30 3.76
C ILE A 78 -14.09 0.57 4.65
N LYS A 79 -14.41 0.46 5.95
CA LYS A 79 -13.58 -0.32 6.85
C LYS A 79 -13.72 -1.80 6.52
N GLY A 80 -12.66 -2.38 5.95
CA GLY A 80 -12.66 -3.74 5.44
C GLY A 80 -11.35 -4.48 5.71
N GLN A 81 -11.18 -5.60 5.01
CA GLN A 81 -9.91 -6.32 5.04
C GLN A 81 -8.83 -5.51 4.34
N PRO A 82 -7.62 -5.43 4.90
CA PRO A 82 -6.51 -4.81 4.21
C PRO A 82 -6.19 -5.56 2.92
N VAL A 83 -5.77 -4.83 1.88
CA VAL A 83 -5.23 -5.45 0.67
C VAL A 83 -3.72 -5.57 0.78
N ARG A 84 -3.19 -6.70 0.31
CA ARG A 84 -1.77 -6.97 0.23
C ARG A 84 -1.34 -6.99 -1.23
N LEU A 85 -0.34 -6.18 -1.55
CA LEU A 85 0.22 -6.09 -2.89
C LEU A 85 1.70 -6.46 -2.87
N ALA A 86 2.15 -7.19 -3.90
CA ALA A 86 3.56 -7.29 -4.23
C ALA A 86 3.91 -6.33 -5.36
N TYR A 87 5.07 -5.65 -5.27
CA TYR A 87 5.59 -4.77 -6.31
C TYR A 87 6.90 -5.33 -6.88
N ASN A 88 6.90 -5.67 -8.18
CA ASN A 88 8.06 -6.24 -8.88
C ASN A 88 8.97 -5.19 -9.54
N GLY A 89 8.70 -3.89 -9.34
CA GLY A 89 9.43 -2.80 -10.00
C GLY A 89 8.68 -2.17 -11.17
N GLU A 90 7.67 -2.85 -11.73
CA GLU A 90 6.86 -2.37 -12.86
C GLU A 90 5.35 -2.38 -12.56
N SER A 91 4.86 -3.42 -11.88
CA SER A 91 3.43 -3.65 -11.65
C SER A 91 3.13 -4.15 -10.23
N PHE A 92 1.84 -4.18 -9.89
CA PHE A 92 1.34 -4.74 -8.64
C PHE A 92 0.58 -6.04 -8.88
N GLU A 93 0.65 -6.92 -7.88
CA GLU A 93 -0.14 -8.15 -7.84
C GLU A 93 -0.80 -8.33 -6.47
N ILE A 94 -2.03 -8.84 -6.42
CA ILE A 94 -2.72 -9.17 -5.16
C ILE A 94 -2.05 -10.39 -4.52
N LEU A 95 -1.59 -10.25 -3.29
CA LEU A 95 -1.10 -11.36 -2.49
C LEU A 95 -2.29 -12.07 -1.80
N PRO A 96 -2.35 -13.41 -1.84
CA PRO A 96 -3.33 -14.18 -1.09
C PRO A 96 -3.26 -13.89 0.41
N GLU A 97 -4.41 -13.89 1.06
CA GLU A 97 -4.51 -13.79 2.52
C GLU A 97 -3.72 -14.94 3.17
N GLY A 98 -2.81 -14.60 4.10
CA GLY A 98 -1.96 -15.58 4.78
C GLY A 98 -0.62 -15.87 4.10
N THR A 99 -0.30 -15.26 2.96
CA THR A 99 1.05 -15.31 2.38
C THR A 99 2.01 -14.58 3.32
N GLY A 100 3.02 -15.28 3.83
CA GLY A 100 4.07 -14.68 4.65
C GLY A 100 4.87 -13.65 3.84
N ASP A 101 5.31 -12.58 4.49
CA ASP A 101 5.91 -11.37 3.90
C ASP A 101 7.19 -11.61 3.06
N TRP A 102 7.67 -12.85 2.98
CA TRP A 102 8.86 -13.25 2.20
C TRP A 102 8.68 -14.55 1.39
N GLU A 103 7.61 -15.31 1.62
CA GLU A 103 7.41 -16.61 0.94
C GLU A 103 7.06 -16.45 -0.54
N HIS A 104 6.49 -15.30 -0.92
CA HIS A 104 6.14 -15.02 -2.31
C HIS A 104 7.38 -14.78 -3.19
N HIS A 105 8.45 -14.17 -2.67
CA HIS A 105 9.73 -13.96 -3.39
C HIS A 105 10.45 -15.26 -3.76
N LEU A 106 10.19 -16.34 -3.03
CA LEU A 106 10.75 -17.67 -3.33
C LEU A 106 10.02 -18.38 -4.48
N ASN A 107 8.89 -17.84 -4.93
CA ASN A 107 8.12 -18.41 -6.03
C ASN A 107 8.68 -17.84 -7.35
N LEU A 108 9.33 -18.71 -8.14
CA LEU A 108 10.00 -18.37 -9.42
C LEU A 108 9.14 -17.60 -10.43
N LYS A 109 7.81 -17.62 -10.28
CA LYS A 109 6.88 -16.84 -11.10
C LYS A 109 6.96 -15.32 -10.91
N TYR A 110 7.62 -14.85 -9.85
CA TYR A 110 7.79 -13.42 -9.52
C TYR A 110 9.21 -12.88 -9.78
N LEU A 111 10.11 -13.71 -10.33
CA LEU A 111 11.51 -13.38 -10.60
C LEU A 111 11.82 -13.16 -12.10
N GLN A 112 10.79 -12.98 -12.93
CA GLN A 112 10.92 -12.78 -14.38
C GLN A 112 10.74 -11.33 -14.79
#